data_AF-A0A520A9N9-F1
#
_entry.id   AF-A0A520A9N9-F1
#
_cell.length_a   1.000
_cell.length_b   1.000
_cell.length_c   1.000
_cell.angle_alpha   90.00
_cell.angle_beta   90.00
_cell.angle_gamma   90.00
#
_symmetry.space_group_name_H-M   'P 1'
#
loop_
_entity.id
_entity.type
_entity.pdbx_description
1 polymer ?
#
loop_
_entity_poly.entity_id
_entity_poly.type
_entity_poly.pdbx_seq_one_letter_code
_entity_poly.pdbx_strand_id
1 'polypeptide(L)'
;CLMLPAAKAAILFTNYKTFVSDTLVILEGKNGAFKPQAILIPHTGFYWFQIGKYDIALFLEKGTDHLISLDYATYPANFKVNGRSLFQALAYQLNNDWLYAKEAAGPMEQLANINRFYEVHLVILKDAKGLTEREQNILHTLLNGIVSIMRNNLGIFNNLETLKNELAPHLKNYVGPNKQAYEVFPEKFVKSMLYNSFKYKFGAAPEADPSGYFDYINAIVPDKLFREYFSAQFFSNNIRTMDEKNADSILKILRGKITSDQLLNVVATQAKKVYRNNFMLPDIKLYNRKEKIISTRDFLGHLVLIDVWALWCGPCMAEKPNYDALEKHYKSNPTLKVLRVSVDQDRKEWLNAISKENYNDLWADGALRSAFSTALNIQSIPRFILINENGVVINSNAPRPSSKELYTLIDKELKRIGEKKK
;
A
#
# COMPACT_ATOMS: atom_id res chain seq x y z
N CYS A 1 22.01 -15.42 -19.44
CA CYS A 1 21.05 -14.44 -18.89
C CYS A 1 20.81 -13.33 -19.90
N LEU A 2 19.76 -13.46 -20.72
CA LEU A 2 19.30 -12.34 -21.55
C LEU A 2 18.75 -11.27 -20.61
N MET A 3 19.49 -10.17 -20.46
CA MET A 3 18.98 -8.99 -19.77
C MET A 3 17.76 -8.49 -20.55
N LEU A 4 16.58 -8.56 -19.93
CA LEU A 4 15.40 -7.87 -20.43
C LEU A 4 15.75 -6.37 -20.55
N PRO A 5 15.42 -5.69 -21.66
CA PRO A 5 15.58 -4.24 -21.75
C PRO A 5 14.86 -3.57 -20.57
N ALA A 6 15.44 -2.50 -20.03
CA ALA A 6 14.83 -1.75 -18.94
C ALA A 6 13.40 -1.33 -19.34
N ALA A 7 12.40 -1.91 -18.67
CA ALA A 7 11.01 -1.52 -18.82
C ALA A 7 10.87 -0.04 -18.42
N LYS A 8 10.51 0.84 -19.36
CA LYS A 8 10.29 2.27 -19.06
C LYS A 8 8.88 2.55 -18.53
N ALA A 9 7.91 1.69 -18.85
CA ALA A 9 6.54 1.80 -18.35
C ALA A 9 5.92 0.41 -18.20
N ALA A 10 5.09 0.25 -17.16
CA ALA A 10 4.30 -0.94 -16.93
C ALA A 10 2.85 -0.49 -16.74
N ILE A 11 1.95 -1.05 -17.54
CA ILE A 11 0.51 -0.80 -17.38
C ILE A 11 -0.02 -1.91 -16.49
N LEU A 12 -0.38 -1.55 -15.26
CA LEU A 12 -1.20 -2.40 -14.42
C LEU A 12 -2.65 -2.17 -14.81
N PHE A 13 -3.38 -3.25 -15.14
CA PHE A 13 -4.83 -3.18 -15.27
C PHE A 13 -5.55 -4.20 -14.43
N THR A 14 -6.67 -3.76 -13.85
CA THR A 14 -7.51 -4.58 -12.97
C THR A 14 -8.96 -4.61 -13.42
N ASN A 15 -9.58 -5.78 -13.39
CA ASN A 15 -11.02 -5.95 -13.53
C ASN A 15 -11.54 -6.89 -12.43
N TYR A 16 -12.49 -6.40 -11.62
CA TYR A 16 -12.98 -7.15 -10.45
C TYR A 16 -13.82 -8.38 -10.82
N LYS A 17 -14.43 -8.43 -12.01
CA LYS A 17 -15.22 -9.59 -12.45
C LYS A 17 -14.33 -10.78 -12.81
N THR A 18 -13.11 -10.50 -13.28
CA THR A 18 -12.15 -11.54 -13.66
C THR A 18 -11.01 -11.72 -12.67
N PHE A 19 -10.89 -10.81 -11.70
CA PHE A 19 -9.73 -10.72 -10.81
C PHE A 19 -8.39 -10.65 -11.54
N VAL A 20 -8.42 -10.28 -12.82
CA VAL A 20 -7.21 -10.14 -13.63
C VAL A 20 -6.52 -8.88 -13.16
N SER A 21 -5.31 -9.05 -12.66
CA SER A 21 -4.33 -7.99 -12.44
C SER A 21 -3.14 -8.35 -13.29
N ASP A 22 -3.01 -7.73 -14.46
CA ASP A 22 -1.88 -8.01 -15.35
C ASP A 22 -1.01 -6.77 -15.49
N THR A 23 0.28 -7.01 -15.73
CA THR A 23 1.30 -5.98 -15.89
C THR A 23 1.84 -6.05 -17.30
N LEU A 24 1.38 -5.13 -18.14
CA LEU A 24 1.89 -5.02 -19.49
C LEU A 24 3.18 -4.20 -19.48
N VAL A 25 4.30 -4.88 -19.66
CA VAL A 25 5.61 -4.25 -19.80
C VAL A 25 5.72 -3.63 -21.18
N ILE A 26 5.75 -2.30 -21.24
CA ILE A 26 5.92 -1.59 -22.51
C ILE A 26 7.42 -1.55 -22.86
N LEU A 27 7.77 -2.25 -23.93
CA LEU A 27 9.13 -2.24 -24.47
C LEU A 27 9.33 -1.02 -25.37
N GLU A 28 10.46 -0.36 -25.20
CA GLU A 28 10.88 0.75 -26.06
C GLU A 28 11.19 0.24 -27.48
N GLY A 29 10.57 0.87 -28.48
CA GLY A 29 10.87 0.72 -29.90
C GLY A 29 11.94 1.71 -30.36
N LYS A 30 12.07 1.90 -31.69
CA LYS A 30 13.02 2.89 -32.22
C LYS A 30 12.53 4.31 -31.91
N ASN A 31 13.46 5.22 -31.61
CA ASN A 31 13.22 6.65 -31.40
C ASN A 31 12.27 6.98 -30.22
N GLY A 32 12.24 6.16 -29.17
CA GLY A 32 11.41 6.40 -27.98
C GLY A 32 9.91 6.07 -28.16
N ALA A 33 9.50 5.58 -29.34
CA ALA A 33 8.14 5.11 -29.57
C ALA A 33 7.92 3.72 -28.95
N PHE A 34 6.78 3.49 -28.31
CA PHE A 34 6.42 2.18 -27.75
C PHE A 34 5.95 1.21 -28.84
N LYS A 35 6.26 -0.09 -28.71
CA LYS A 35 5.68 -1.11 -29.61
C LYS A 35 4.18 -1.29 -29.31
N PRO A 36 3.29 -1.34 -30.33
CA PRO A 36 1.89 -1.68 -30.15
C PRO A 36 1.75 -3.06 -29.48
N GLN A 37 0.84 -3.17 -28.51
CA GLN A 37 0.50 -4.45 -27.87
C GLN A 37 -1.01 -4.66 -27.90
N ALA A 38 -1.44 -5.88 -28.19
CA ALA A 38 -2.84 -6.26 -28.17
C ALA A 38 -3.17 -6.93 -26.82
N ILE A 39 -4.27 -6.51 -26.21
CA ILE A 39 -4.78 -7.07 -24.96
C ILE A 39 -6.17 -7.65 -25.25
N LEU A 40 -6.38 -8.91 -24.89
CA LEU A 40 -7.72 -9.49 -24.95
C LEU A 40 -8.56 -8.91 -23.82
N ILE A 41 -9.69 -8.29 -24.16
CA ILE A 41 -10.66 -7.77 -23.20
C ILE A 41 -11.69 -8.88 -22.88
N PRO A 42 -11.59 -9.55 -21.72
CA PRO A 42 -12.42 -10.72 -21.44
C PRO A 42 -13.90 -10.36 -21.22
N HIS A 43 -14.18 -9.13 -20.76
CA HIS A 43 -15.53 -8.60 -20.50
C HIS A 43 -15.62 -7.09 -20.75
N THR A 44 -16.79 -6.62 -21.15
CA THR A 44 -17.11 -5.19 -21.22
C THR A 44 -17.11 -4.56 -19.82
N GLY A 45 -16.45 -3.42 -19.65
CA GLY A 45 -16.38 -2.66 -18.40
C GLY A 45 -15.21 -1.67 -18.41
N PHE A 46 -14.98 -0.93 -17.31
CA PHE A 46 -13.74 -0.15 -17.25
C PHE A 46 -12.55 -0.99 -16.80
N TYR A 47 -11.41 -0.57 -17.33
CA TYR A 47 -10.08 -1.05 -17.06
C TYR A 47 -9.26 0.15 -16.60
N TRP A 48 -8.50 -0.07 -15.54
CA TRP A 48 -7.61 0.92 -14.98
C TRP A 48 -6.23 0.78 -15.60
N PHE A 49 -5.58 1.87 -15.93
CA PHE A 49 -4.25 1.90 -16.53
C PHE A 49 -3.39 2.81 -15.67
N GLN A 50 -2.44 2.25 -14.94
CA GLN A 50 -1.42 3.06 -14.28
C GLN A 50 -0.31 3.38 -15.27
N ILE A 51 -0.12 4.66 -15.61
CA ILE A 51 0.89 5.15 -16.55
C ILE A 51 1.76 6.19 -15.86
N GLY A 52 2.96 5.78 -15.43
CA GLY A 52 3.81 6.59 -14.58
C GLY A 52 3.14 6.88 -13.24
N LYS A 53 2.86 8.16 -12.96
CA LYS A 53 2.17 8.62 -11.73
C LYS A 53 0.65 8.80 -11.88
N TYR A 54 0.11 8.55 -13.06
CA TYR A 54 -1.29 8.80 -13.39
C TYR A 54 -2.08 7.50 -13.50
N ASP A 55 -3.31 7.52 -13.00
CA ASP A 55 -4.28 6.43 -13.13
C ASP A 55 -5.34 6.84 -14.15
N ILE A 56 -5.54 6.03 -15.19
CA ILE A 56 -6.50 6.28 -16.27
C ILE A 56 -7.59 5.21 -16.24
N ALA A 57 -8.86 5.61 -16.22
CA ALA A 57 -9.99 4.70 -16.41
C ALA A 57 -10.42 4.70 -17.87
N LEU A 58 -10.52 3.53 -18.49
CA LEU A 58 -11.08 3.40 -19.84
C LEU A 58 -12.18 2.36 -19.87
N PHE A 59 -13.33 2.73 -20.42
CA PHE A 59 -14.38 1.76 -20.72
C PHE A 59 -14.04 1.02 -22.00
N LEU A 60 -13.83 -0.29 -21.89
CA LEU A 60 -13.51 -1.17 -22.99
C LEU A 60 -14.65 -2.17 -23.17
N GLU A 61 -15.12 -2.28 -24.40
CA GLU A 61 -16.15 -3.23 -24.80
C GLU A 61 -15.49 -4.52 -25.30
N LYS A 62 -16.03 -5.66 -24.88
CA LYS A 62 -15.60 -6.96 -25.39
C LYS A 62 -15.95 -7.08 -26.86
N GLY A 63 -15.01 -7.55 -27.67
CA GLY A 63 -15.22 -7.82 -29.09
C GLY A 63 -15.13 -6.58 -29.98
N THR A 64 -14.63 -5.46 -29.45
CA THR A 64 -14.33 -4.26 -30.23
C THR A 64 -12.85 -3.90 -30.13
N ASP A 65 -12.29 -3.39 -31.22
CA ASP A 65 -10.91 -2.92 -31.27
C ASP A 65 -10.82 -1.53 -30.64
N HIS A 66 -10.07 -1.43 -29.53
CA HIS A 66 -9.77 -0.15 -28.87
C HIS A 66 -8.33 0.24 -29.18
N LEU A 67 -8.13 1.36 -29.88
CA LEU A 67 -6.80 1.92 -30.07
C LEU A 67 -6.57 3.01 -29.02
N ILE A 68 -5.59 2.80 -28.15
CA ILE A 68 -5.15 3.79 -27.16
C ILE A 68 -3.79 4.33 -27.60
N SER A 69 -3.69 5.64 -27.80
CA SER A 69 -2.45 6.32 -28.14
C SER A 69 -2.12 7.36 -27.09
N LEU A 70 -0.88 7.36 -26.60
CA LEU A 70 -0.38 8.30 -25.62
C LEU A 70 1.01 8.78 -26.01
N ASP A 71 1.25 10.07 -25.82
CA ASP A 71 2.59 10.64 -25.83
C ASP A 71 2.95 10.99 -24.38
N TYR A 72 3.97 10.31 -23.85
CA TYR A 72 4.40 10.46 -22.46
C TYR A 72 4.98 11.85 -22.17
N ALA A 73 5.59 12.51 -23.16
CA ALA A 73 6.19 13.84 -22.98
C ALA A 73 5.14 14.95 -22.86
N THR A 74 3.96 14.73 -23.44
CA THR A 74 2.89 15.73 -23.52
C THR A 74 1.63 15.30 -22.78
N TYR A 75 1.67 14.17 -22.06
CA TYR A 75 0.58 13.71 -21.21
C TYR A 75 0.27 14.74 -20.09
N PRO A 76 -1.01 15.06 -19.80
CA PRO A 76 -2.26 14.43 -20.31
C PRO A 76 -2.80 14.99 -21.64
N ALA A 77 -2.19 16.00 -22.26
CA ALA A 77 -2.78 16.77 -23.36
C ALA A 77 -2.99 15.98 -24.66
N ASN A 78 -2.24 14.91 -24.91
CA ASN A 78 -2.27 14.13 -26.17
C ASN A 78 -2.76 12.69 -26.00
N PHE A 79 -3.62 12.43 -25.03
CA PHE A 79 -4.26 11.12 -24.84
C PHE A 79 -5.41 10.92 -25.85
N LYS A 80 -5.35 9.86 -26.67
CA LYS A 80 -6.38 9.52 -27.67
C LYS A 80 -6.87 8.09 -27.52
N VAL A 81 -8.18 7.89 -27.63
CA VAL A 81 -8.83 6.57 -27.66
C VAL A 81 -9.77 6.50 -28.87
N ASN A 82 -9.64 5.46 -29.70
CA ASN A 82 -10.59 5.19 -30.77
C ASN A 82 -11.71 4.27 -30.25
N GLY A 83 -12.97 4.66 -30.48
CA GLY A 83 -14.18 4.00 -29.95
C GLY A 83 -15.36 4.99 -29.86
N ARG A 84 -16.32 4.80 -28.94
CA ARG A 84 -17.28 5.85 -28.51
C ARG A 84 -16.53 6.97 -27.79
N SER A 85 -15.78 7.74 -28.58
CA SER A 85 -14.74 8.68 -28.14
C SER A 85 -15.24 9.71 -27.15
N LEU A 86 -16.50 10.15 -27.28
CA LEU A 86 -17.09 11.12 -26.35
C LEU A 86 -17.29 10.55 -24.95
N PHE A 87 -17.84 9.33 -24.81
CA PHE A 87 -18.04 8.71 -23.49
C PHE A 87 -16.70 8.49 -22.77
N GLN A 88 -15.70 8.00 -23.51
CA GLN A 88 -14.36 7.77 -22.98
C GLN A 88 -13.65 9.08 -22.61
N ALA A 89 -13.78 10.13 -23.45
CA ALA A 89 -13.19 11.45 -23.18
C ALA A 89 -13.82 12.10 -21.94
N LEU A 90 -15.14 12.04 -21.78
CA LEU A 90 -15.83 12.61 -20.61
C LEU A 90 -15.52 11.84 -19.33
N ALA A 91 -15.44 10.51 -19.38
CA ALA A 91 -15.01 9.70 -18.24
C ALA A 91 -13.55 10.01 -17.84
N TYR A 92 -12.68 10.24 -18.82
CA TYR A 92 -11.29 10.65 -18.60
C TYR A 92 -11.21 12.03 -17.94
N GLN A 93 -11.92 13.02 -18.49
CA GLN A 93 -11.94 14.38 -17.97
C GLN A 93 -12.41 14.42 -16.51
N LEU A 94 -13.51 13.75 -16.17
CA LEU A 94 -14.03 13.65 -14.80
C LEU A 94 -12.98 13.11 -13.81
N ASN A 95 -12.22 12.10 -14.23
CA ASN A 95 -11.18 11.49 -13.39
C ASN A 95 -9.93 12.38 -13.26
N ASN A 96 -9.53 13.08 -14.33
CA ASN A 96 -8.34 13.92 -14.31
C ASN A 96 -8.55 15.24 -13.59
N ASP A 97 -9.64 15.95 -13.86
CA ASP A 97 -9.91 17.25 -13.25
C ASP A 97 -10.06 17.14 -11.72
N TRP A 98 -10.48 15.96 -11.24
CA TRP A 98 -10.44 15.59 -9.83
C TRP A 98 -9.02 15.59 -9.22
N LEU A 99 -8.00 15.09 -9.94
CA LEU A 99 -6.61 15.04 -9.45
C LEU A 99 -6.01 16.44 -9.23
N TYR A 100 -6.46 17.43 -10.00
CA TYR A 100 -5.97 18.80 -9.97
C TYR A 100 -6.70 19.71 -8.96
N ALA A 101 -7.80 19.26 -8.36
CA ALA A 101 -8.57 20.03 -7.38
C ALA A 101 -7.90 20.18 -5.98
N LYS A 102 -6.60 19.88 -5.86
CA LYS A 102 -5.86 19.80 -4.58
C LYS A 102 -5.12 21.06 -4.15
N GLU A 103 -5.16 22.14 -4.92
CA GLU A 103 -4.42 23.38 -4.62
C GLU A 103 -5.39 24.48 -4.18
N ALA A 104 -5.62 24.62 -2.86
CA ALA A 104 -6.38 25.73 -2.27
C ALA A 104 -5.98 25.97 -0.80
N ALA A 105 -6.14 27.20 -0.30
CA ALA A 105 -5.54 27.67 0.95
C ALA A 105 -6.34 27.32 2.23
N GLY A 106 -7.59 26.84 2.12
CA GLY A 106 -8.41 26.44 3.29
C GLY A 106 -9.67 25.62 2.97
N PRO A 107 -10.34 25.03 4.00
CA PRO A 107 -11.40 24.05 3.81
C PRO A 107 -12.67 24.58 3.13
N MET A 108 -13.05 25.84 3.39
CA MET A 108 -14.22 26.45 2.76
C MET A 108 -13.99 26.75 1.27
N GLU A 109 -12.77 27.14 0.91
CA GLU A 109 -12.36 27.33 -0.48
C GLU A 109 -12.30 25.99 -1.21
N GLN A 110 -11.79 24.93 -0.57
CA GLN A 110 -11.83 23.57 -1.10
C GLN A 110 -13.28 23.10 -1.34
N LEU A 111 -14.21 23.35 -0.40
CA LEU A 111 -15.62 23.02 -0.58
C LEU A 111 -16.24 23.78 -1.77
N ALA A 112 -15.94 25.08 -1.89
CA ALA A 112 -16.41 25.89 -3.02
C ALA A 112 -15.87 25.36 -4.36
N ASN A 113 -14.61 24.94 -4.41
CA ASN A 113 -14.00 24.34 -5.60
C ASN A 113 -14.63 22.98 -5.94
N ILE A 114 -14.93 22.15 -4.95
CA ILE A 114 -15.65 20.89 -5.13
C ILE A 114 -17.05 21.13 -5.73
N ASN A 115 -17.77 22.13 -5.21
CA ASN A 115 -19.09 22.49 -5.73
C ASN A 115 -19.00 23.04 -7.16
N ARG A 116 -18.02 23.91 -7.44
CA ARG A 116 -17.79 24.42 -8.79
C ARG A 116 -17.45 23.30 -9.77
N PHE A 117 -16.59 22.36 -9.37
CA PHE A 117 -16.28 21.17 -10.16
C PHE A 117 -17.57 20.39 -10.50
N TYR A 118 -18.43 20.17 -9.51
CA TYR A 118 -19.71 19.48 -9.72
C TYR A 118 -20.58 20.18 -10.76
N GLU A 119 -20.82 21.47 -10.59
CA GLU A 119 -21.70 22.24 -11.47
C GLU A 119 -21.18 22.30 -12.91
N VAL A 120 -19.88 22.56 -13.09
CA VAL A 120 -19.25 22.61 -14.43
C VAL A 120 -19.41 21.28 -15.15
N HIS A 121 -19.09 20.18 -14.48
CA HIS A 121 -19.17 18.86 -15.10
C HIS A 121 -20.62 18.40 -15.29
N LEU A 122 -21.54 18.81 -14.41
CA LEU A 122 -22.96 18.51 -14.58
C LEU A 122 -23.51 19.15 -15.86
N VAL A 123 -23.10 20.38 -16.17
CA VAL A 123 -23.47 21.07 -17.43
C VAL A 123 -22.87 20.35 -18.63
N ILE A 124 -21.57 20.01 -18.59
CA ILE A 124 -20.89 19.26 -19.67
C ILE A 124 -21.64 17.95 -19.97
N LEU A 125 -22.04 17.21 -18.94
CA LEU A 125 -22.76 15.95 -19.11
C LEU A 125 -24.18 16.14 -19.68
N LYS A 126 -24.89 17.19 -19.28
CA LYS A 126 -26.23 17.51 -19.80
C LYS A 126 -26.19 17.90 -21.29
N ASP A 127 -25.16 18.64 -21.70
CA ASP A 127 -25.05 19.16 -23.06
C ASP A 127 -24.40 18.15 -24.04
N ALA A 128 -23.84 17.06 -23.52
CA ALA A 128 -23.18 16.01 -24.32
C ALA A 128 -24.18 15.27 -25.23
N LYS A 129 -24.06 15.50 -26.55
CA LYS A 129 -24.85 14.80 -27.58
C LYS A 129 -24.17 13.51 -28.03
N GLY A 130 -24.94 12.49 -28.38
CA GLY A 130 -24.42 11.22 -28.89
C GLY A 130 -24.10 10.17 -27.83
N LEU A 131 -24.43 10.43 -26.57
CA LEU A 131 -24.47 9.44 -25.50
C LEU A 131 -25.83 8.73 -25.49
N THR A 132 -25.80 7.43 -25.24
CA THR A 132 -27.00 6.67 -24.87
C THR A 132 -27.45 7.05 -23.46
N GLU A 133 -28.75 6.85 -23.15
CA GLU A 133 -29.29 7.05 -21.80
C GLU A 133 -28.49 6.28 -20.74
N ARG A 134 -28.06 5.05 -21.10
CA ARG A 134 -27.18 4.24 -20.26
C ARG A 134 -25.88 4.96 -19.95
N GLU A 135 -25.18 5.49 -20.95
CA GLU A 135 -23.90 6.19 -20.76
C GLU A 135 -24.04 7.48 -19.97
N GLN A 136 -25.11 8.25 -20.19
CA GLN A 136 -25.39 9.44 -19.40
C GLN A 136 -25.56 9.09 -17.92
N ASN A 137 -26.33 8.03 -17.62
CA ASN A 137 -26.50 7.56 -16.25
C ASN A 137 -25.18 7.11 -15.60
N ILE A 138 -24.29 6.48 -16.37
CA ILE A 138 -22.95 6.09 -15.90
C ILE A 138 -22.13 7.32 -15.53
N LEU A 139 -22.02 8.31 -16.42
CA LEU A 139 -21.21 9.50 -16.19
C LEU A 139 -21.77 10.36 -15.05
N HIS A 140 -23.10 10.49 -14.94
CA HIS A 140 -23.74 11.18 -13.80
C HIS A 140 -23.43 10.48 -12.47
N THR A 141 -23.46 9.15 -12.45
CA THR A 141 -23.13 8.38 -11.26
C THR A 141 -21.66 8.53 -10.88
N LEU A 142 -20.76 8.54 -11.86
CA LEU A 142 -19.33 8.82 -11.67
C LEU A 142 -19.13 10.20 -11.02
N LEU A 143 -19.69 11.25 -11.62
CA LEU A 143 -19.57 12.62 -11.13
C LEU A 143 -20.04 12.75 -9.66
N ASN A 144 -21.21 12.21 -9.35
CA ASN A 144 -21.78 12.24 -8.00
C ASN A 144 -20.87 11.54 -6.97
N GLY A 145 -20.30 10.38 -7.32
CA GLY A 145 -19.40 9.67 -6.41
C GLY A 145 -18.07 10.39 -6.22
N ILE A 146 -17.48 10.97 -7.27
CA ILE A 146 -16.26 11.80 -7.16
C ILE A 146 -16.49 12.96 -6.17
N VAL A 147 -17.60 13.69 -6.31
CA VAL A 147 -17.95 14.82 -5.42
C VAL A 147 -18.20 14.37 -3.99
N SER A 148 -18.95 13.28 -3.81
CA SER A 148 -19.19 12.69 -2.48
C SER A 148 -17.87 12.32 -1.78
N ILE A 149 -16.91 11.76 -2.52
CA ILE A 149 -15.58 11.42 -2.02
C ILE A 149 -14.79 12.66 -1.62
N MET A 150 -14.80 13.70 -2.47
CA MET A 150 -14.08 14.94 -2.17
C MET A 150 -14.60 15.61 -0.90
N ARG A 151 -15.93 15.71 -0.75
CA ARG A 151 -16.55 16.28 0.44
C ARG A 151 -16.27 15.46 1.69
N ASN A 152 -16.37 14.13 1.60
CA ASN A 152 -16.09 13.24 2.71
C ASN A 152 -14.63 13.35 3.19
N ASN A 153 -13.67 13.36 2.25
CA ASN A 153 -12.25 13.56 2.58
C ASN A 153 -12.01 14.93 3.23
N LEU A 154 -12.62 15.99 2.69
CA LEU A 154 -12.55 17.32 3.27
C LEU A 154 -13.07 17.33 4.72
N GLY A 155 -14.20 16.66 4.96
CA GLY A 155 -14.78 16.51 6.29
C GLY A 155 -13.87 15.75 7.27
N ILE A 156 -13.22 14.68 6.81
CA ILE A 156 -12.28 13.91 7.62
C ILE A 156 -11.05 14.73 7.98
N PHE A 157 -10.39 15.34 6.99
CA PHE A 157 -9.13 16.05 7.22
C PHE A 157 -9.30 17.35 8.02
N ASN A 158 -10.49 17.95 8.00
CA ASN A 158 -10.76 19.22 8.68
C ASN A 158 -11.76 19.08 9.84
N ASN A 159 -12.08 17.84 10.25
CA ASN A 159 -12.99 17.56 11.34
C ASN A 159 -14.42 18.15 11.18
N LEU A 160 -14.93 18.28 9.94
CA LEU A 160 -16.24 18.88 9.66
C LEU A 160 -17.37 17.83 9.70
N GLU A 161 -18.11 17.79 10.79
CA GLU A 161 -19.09 16.73 11.11
C GLU A 161 -20.18 16.53 10.03
N THR A 162 -20.63 17.61 9.41
CA THR A 162 -21.66 17.60 8.36
C THR A 162 -21.20 16.86 7.10
N LEU A 163 -19.90 16.85 6.80
CA LEU A 163 -19.34 16.26 5.60
C LEU A 163 -18.83 14.83 5.81
N LYS A 164 -18.50 14.44 7.05
CA LYS A 164 -17.92 13.13 7.39
C LYS A 164 -18.83 11.92 7.11
N ASN A 165 -20.13 12.15 6.97
CA ASN A 165 -21.15 11.10 6.80
C ASN A 165 -21.92 11.15 5.49
N GLU A 166 -21.65 12.11 4.61
CA GLU A 166 -22.38 12.23 3.34
C GLU A 166 -22.27 10.94 2.52
N LEU A 167 -21.16 10.23 2.66
CA LEU A 167 -20.89 9.07 1.83
C LEU A 167 -21.68 7.81 2.21
N ALA A 168 -21.85 7.52 3.50
CA ALA A 168 -22.42 6.24 3.95
C ALA A 168 -23.86 5.96 3.44
N PRO A 169 -24.79 6.94 3.43
CA PRO A 169 -26.12 6.77 2.86
C PRO A 169 -26.13 6.55 1.34
N HIS A 170 -25.13 7.08 0.65
CA HIS A 170 -24.98 6.98 -0.80
C HIS A 170 -24.11 5.79 -1.22
N LEU A 171 -23.39 5.14 -0.29
CA LEU A 171 -22.59 3.95 -0.60
C LEU A 171 -23.44 2.90 -1.27
N LYS A 172 -24.68 2.58 -0.86
CA LYS A 172 -25.56 1.63 -1.59
C LYS A 172 -25.95 2.06 -3.03
N ASN A 173 -25.80 3.34 -3.37
CA ASN A 173 -26.04 3.88 -4.72
C ASN A 173 -24.79 3.79 -5.59
N TYR A 174 -23.64 3.77 -4.96
CA TYR A 174 -22.43 3.35 -5.60
C TYR A 174 -22.41 1.82 -5.64
N VAL A 175 -22.78 1.11 -4.55
CA VAL A 175 -22.56 -0.31 -4.15
C VAL A 175 -23.70 -1.26 -4.48
N GLY A 176 -23.52 -2.17 -5.47
CA GLY A 176 -24.48 -3.24 -5.77
C GLY A 176 -24.41 -3.89 -7.17
N PRO A 177 -25.07 -5.05 -7.35
CA PRO A 177 -24.99 -5.92 -8.54
C PRO A 177 -25.59 -5.30 -9.82
N ASN A 178 -26.36 -4.22 -9.69
CA ASN A 178 -27.00 -3.50 -10.80
C ASN A 178 -26.52 -2.05 -10.97
N LYS A 179 -25.40 -1.65 -10.34
CA LYS A 179 -24.98 -0.24 -10.34
C LYS A 179 -23.63 -0.05 -11.02
N GLN A 180 -23.70 0.66 -12.14
CA GLN A 180 -22.62 0.91 -13.09
C GLN A 180 -21.46 1.74 -12.49
N ALA A 181 -21.65 2.33 -11.31
CA ALA A 181 -20.63 3.03 -10.53
C ALA A 181 -19.33 2.24 -10.37
N TYR A 182 -19.37 0.92 -10.13
CA TYR A 182 -18.14 0.14 -9.92
C TYR A 182 -17.28 -0.11 -11.11
N GLU A 183 -17.91 -0.14 -12.27
CA GLU A 183 -17.12 -0.22 -13.47
C GLU A 183 -16.26 1.04 -13.53
N VAL A 184 -16.65 2.17 -12.90
CA VAL A 184 -16.06 3.50 -13.14
C VAL A 184 -15.19 4.05 -12.01
N PHE A 185 -15.27 3.54 -10.77
CA PHE A 185 -14.46 4.05 -9.66
C PHE A 185 -13.14 3.27 -9.46
N PRO A 186 -12.00 3.96 -9.24
CA PRO A 186 -10.75 3.24 -9.03
C PRO A 186 -10.83 2.47 -7.70
N GLU A 187 -10.40 1.22 -7.71
CA GLU A 187 -10.44 0.29 -6.57
C GLU A 187 -9.90 0.94 -5.28
N LYS A 188 -8.84 1.73 -5.41
CA LYS A 188 -8.19 2.50 -4.32
C LYS A 188 -9.15 3.47 -3.62
N PHE A 189 -10.12 4.04 -4.33
CA PHE A 189 -11.06 5.00 -3.77
C PHE A 189 -12.16 4.31 -3.01
N VAL A 190 -12.75 3.27 -3.58
CA VAL A 190 -13.74 2.46 -2.87
C VAL A 190 -13.12 1.84 -1.61
N LYS A 191 -11.86 1.42 -1.65
CA LYS A 191 -11.11 1.00 -0.46
C LYS A 191 -11.03 2.10 0.60
N SER A 192 -10.56 3.30 0.22
CA SER A 192 -10.44 4.44 1.14
C SER A 192 -11.79 4.84 1.75
N MET A 193 -12.84 4.81 0.93
CA MET A 193 -14.21 5.08 1.33
C MET A 193 -14.72 4.10 2.39
N LEU A 194 -14.63 2.80 2.12
CA LEU A 194 -15.07 1.74 3.04
C LEU A 194 -14.26 1.79 4.35
N TYR A 195 -12.95 2.00 4.25
CA TYR A 195 -12.08 2.15 5.40
C TYR A 195 -12.49 3.32 6.31
N ASN A 196 -12.64 4.52 5.73
CA ASN A 196 -12.95 5.72 6.49
C ASN A 196 -14.36 5.70 7.08
N SER A 197 -15.34 5.20 6.31
CA SER A 197 -16.72 5.08 6.78
C SER A 197 -16.86 4.08 7.94
N PHE A 198 -16.12 2.96 7.90
CA PHE A 198 -16.03 2.06 9.05
C PHE A 198 -15.39 2.74 10.25
N LYS A 199 -14.21 3.35 10.06
CA LYS A 199 -13.48 4.01 11.13
C LYS A 199 -14.31 5.09 11.82
N TYR A 200 -15.08 5.85 11.05
CA TYR A 200 -15.98 6.85 11.59
C TYR A 200 -17.13 6.20 12.36
N LYS A 201 -17.82 5.23 11.77
CA LYS A 201 -19.00 4.60 12.37
C LYS A 201 -18.68 3.87 13.69
N PHE A 202 -17.51 3.25 13.78
CA PHE A 202 -17.15 2.39 14.91
C PHE A 202 -16.05 2.97 15.81
N GLY A 203 -15.47 4.13 15.47
CA GLY A 203 -14.37 4.74 16.22
C GLY A 203 -13.07 3.92 16.21
N ALA A 204 -12.97 2.90 15.36
CA ALA A 204 -11.86 1.95 15.33
C ALA A 204 -11.38 1.72 13.89
N ALA A 205 -10.07 1.57 13.72
CA ALA A 205 -9.53 1.17 12.42
C ALA A 205 -9.97 -0.28 12.09
N PRO A 206 -10.27 -0.62 10.83
CA PRO A 206 -10.63 -1.99 10.42
C PRO A 206 -9.65 -3.07 10.86
N GLU A 207 -8.36 -2.75 11.04
CA GLU A 207 -7.35 -3.67 11.54
C GLU A 207 -7.58 -4.08 13.00
N ALA A 208 -8.23 -3.21 13.80
CA ALA A 208 -8.57 -3.48 15.19
C ALA A 208 -9.87 -4.31 15.33
N ASP A 209 -10.76 -4.25 14.34
CA ASP A 209 -11.95 -5.10 14.27
C ASP A 209 -12.18 -5.66 12.85
N PRO A 210 -11.41 -6.69 12.46
CA PRO A 210 -11.50 -7.30 11.13
C PRO A 210 -12.85 -7.96 10.85
N SER A 211 -13.47 -8.58 11.86
CA SER A 211 -14.76 -9.24 11.69
C SER A 211 -15.87 -8.22 11.52
N GLY A 212 -15.90 -7.18 12.37
CA GLY A 212 -16.86 -6.10 12.24
C GLY A 212 -16.68 -5.33 10.94
N TYR A 213 -15.45 -5.15 10.44
CA TYR A 213 -15.23 -4.56 9.12
C TYR A 213 -15.83 -5.41 8.00
N PHE A 214 -15.67 -6.73 8.07
CA PHE A 214 -16.30 -7.63 7.11
C PHE A 214 -17.83 -7.56 7.19
N ASP A 215 -18.39 -7.58 8.41
CA ASP A 215 -19.84 -7.54 8.61
C ASP A 215 -20.44 -6.19 8.19
N TYR A 216 -19.68 -5.10 8.39
CA TYR A 216 -20.01 -3.79 7.87
C TYR A 216 -20.06 -3.77 6.34
N ILE A 217 -19.00 -4.25 5.68
CA ILE A 217 -18.96 -4.39 4.21
C ILE A 217 -20.16 -5.23 3.76
N ASN A 218 -20.43 -6.36 4.41
CA ASN A 218 -21.56 -7.23 4.10
C ASN A 218 -22.91 -6.52 4.11
N ALA A 219 -23.11 -5.62 5.07
CA ALA A 219 -24.37 -4.90 5.26
C ALA A 219 -24.59 -3.81 4.21
N ILE A 220 -23.53 -3.16 3.71
CA ILE A 220 -23.65 -1.99 2.82
C ILE A 220 -23.35 -2.30 1.35
N VAL A 221 -22.71 -3.42 1.07
CA VAL A 221 -22.32 -3.87 -0.27
C VAL A 221 -23.23 -5.04 -0.66
N PRO A 222 -24.20 -4.88 -1.56
CA PRO A 222 -25.14 -5.96 -1.91
C PRO A 222 -24.52 -7.07 -2.78
N ASP A 223 -23.52 -6.75 -3.60
CA ASP A 223 -22.91 -7.72 -4.51
C ASP A 223 -21.93 -8.65 -3.78
N LYS A 224 -22.13 -9.97 -3.88
CA LYS A 224 -21.31 -10.96 -3.17
C LYS A 224 -19.86 -11.00 -3.67
N LEU A 225 -19.66 -11.05 -4.99
CA LEU A 225 -18.32 -11.11 -5.59
C LEU A 225 -17.49 -9.89 -5.17
N PHE A 226 -18.13 -8.74 -5.15
CA PHE A 226 -17.55 -7.46 -4.80
C PHE A 226 -17.14 -7.39 -3.33
N ARG A 227 -18.01 -7.82 -2.40
CA ARG A 227 -17.67 -7.93 -0.97
C ARG A 227 -16.40 -8.74 -0.78
N GLU A 228 -16.39 -9.93 -1.36
CA GLU A 228 -15.29 -10.86 -1.25
C GLU A 228 -13.99 -10.26 -1.83
N TYR A 229 -14.06 -9.63 -3.00
CA TYR A 229 -12.92 -8.96 -3.62
C TYR A 229 -12.35 -7.84 -2.76
N PHE A 230 -13.21 -6.93 -2.29
CA PHE A 230 -12.77 -5.77 -1.50
C PHE A 230 -12.21 -6.18 -0.15
N SER A 231 -12.86 -7.12 0.53
CA SER A 231 -12.33 -7.69 1.76
C SER A 231 -10.97 -8.35 1.51
N ALA A 232 -10.84 -9.20 0.49
CA ALA A 232 -9.56 -9.82 0.17
C ALA A 232 -8.47 -8.79 -0.13
N GLN A 233 -8.77 -7.78 -0.94
CA GLN A 233 -7.83 -6.75 -1.30
C GLN A 233 -7.42 -5.85 -0.11
N PHE A 234 -8.38 -5.51 0.75
CA PHE A 234 -8.13 -4.79 1.98
C PHE A 234 -7.17 -5.56 2.89
N PHE A 235 -7.49 -6.81 3.19
CA PHE A 235 -6.66 -7.63 4.07
C PHE A 235 -5.32 -7.98 3.43
N SER A 236 -5.25 -8.24 2.13
CA SER A 236 -4.00 -8.42 1.39
C SER A 236 -3.01 -7.27 1.61
N ASN A 237 -3.50 -6.02 1.60
CA ASN A 237 -2.65 -4.84 1.77
C ASN A 237 -2.22 -4.57 3.21
N ASN A 238 -3.04 -4.95 4.19
CA ASN A 238 -2.80 -4.66 5.61
C ASN A 238 -2.20 -5.85 6.38
N ILE A 239 -2.39 -7.08 5.93
CA ILE A 239 -1.86 -8.27 6.62
C ILE A 239 -0.33 -8.26 6.65
N ARG A 240 0.33 -7.68 5.65
CA ARG A 240 1.80 -7.58 5.57
C ARG A 240 2.45 -6.80 6.71
N THR A 241 1.68 -5.97 7.42
CA THR A 241 2.20 -5.18 8.56
C THR A 241 1.92 -5.86 9.91
N MET A 242 1.29 -7.04 9.90
CA MET A 242 0.92 -7.79 11.09
C MET A 242 1.96 -8.86 11.43
N ASP A 243 1.84 -9.44 12.63
CA ASP A 243 2.52 -10.68 12.98
C ASP A 243 1.75 -11.92 12.48
N GLU A 244 2.42 -13.08 12.53
CA GLU A 244 1.88 -14.36 12.09
C GLU A 244 0.57 -14.76 12.79
N LYS A 245 0.46 -14.53 14.10
CA LYS A 245 -0.75 -14.90 14.87
C LYS A 245 -1.97 -14.09 14.43
N ASN A 246 -1.80 -12.79 14.24
CA ASN A 246 -2.85 -11.91 13.76
C ASN A 246 -3.19 -12.25 12.31
N ALA A 247 -2.19 -12.48 11.46
CA ALA A 247 -2.40 -12.91 10.07
C ALA A 247 -3.20 -14.21 9.96
N ASP A 248 -2.87 -15.23 10.75
CA ASP A 248 -3.59 -16.50 10.79
C ASP A 248 -5.04 -16.33 11.26
N SER A 249 -5.26 -15.44 12.23
CA SER A 249 -6.60 -15.10 12.72
C SER A 249 -7.44 -14.44 11.61
N ILE A 250 -6.85 -13.50 10.85
CA ILE A 250 -7.49 -12.90 9.67
C ILE A 250 -7.81 -13.98 8.62
N LEU A 251 -6.85 -14.83 8.28
CA LEU A 251 -7.06 -15.88 7.28
C LEU A 251 -8.18 -16.84 7.70
N LYS A 252 -8.29 -17.18 8.98
CA LYS A 252 -9.38 -17.99 9.51
C LYS A 252 -10.74 -17.31 9.36
N ILE A 253 -10.83 -16.01 9.68
CA ILE A 253 -12.04 -15.21 9.48
C ILE A 253 -12.43 -15.19 8.00
N LEU A 254 -11.46 -14.95 7.11
CA LEU A 254 -11.71 -14.87 5.68
C LEU A 254 -12.14 -16.20 5.07
N ARG A 255 -11.56 -17.33 5.49
CA ARG A 255 -11.99 -18.67 5.02
C ARG A 255 -13.46 -18.97 5.36
N GLY A 256 -13.97 -18.42 6.47
CA GLY A 256 -15.38 -18.57 6.84
C GLY A 256 -16.34 -17.62 6.11
N LYS A 257 -15.81 -16.62 5.39
CA LYS A 257 -16.59 -15.48 4.89
C LYS A 257 -16.41 -15.20 3.38
N ILE A 258 -15.30 -15.63 2.78
CA ILE A 258 -15.00 -15.54 1.35
C ILE A 258 -15.08 -16.94 0.75
N THR A 259 -15.80 -17.06 -0.38
CA THR A 259 -15.98 -18.34 -1.09
C THR A 259 -14.99 -18.55 -2.22
N SER A 260 -14.44 -17.48 -2.79
CA SER A 260 -13.45 -17.59 -3.88
C SER A 260 -12.06 -17.99 -3.37
N ASP A 261 -11.61 -19.19 -3.73
CA ASP A 261 -10.26 -19.67 -3.44
C ASP A 261 -9.18 -18.78 -4.06
N GLN A 262 -9.42 -18.22 -5.23
CA GLN A 262 -8.48 -17.29 -5.87
C GLN A 262 -8.25 -16.05 -5.00
N LEU A 263 -9.31 -15.48 -4.42
CA LEU A 263 -9.21 -14.33 -3.53
C LEU A 263 -8.57 -14.68 -2.19
N LEU A 264 -8.91 -15.83 -1.62
CA LEU A 264 -8.24 -16.35 -0.42
C LEU A 264 -6.73 -16.52 -0.66
N ASN A 265 -6.34 -17.02 -1.83
CA ASN A 265 -4.94 -17.19 -2.22
C ASN A 265 -4.18 -15.86 -2.36
N VAL A 266 -4.84 -14.79 -2.81
CA VAL A 266 -4.24 -13.44 -2.83
C VAL A 266 -3.84 -13.03 -1.42
N VAL A 267 -4.75 -13.15 -0.44
CA VAL A 267 -4.47 -12.78 0.95
C VAL A 267 -3.45 -13.72 1.58
N ALA A 268 -3.59 -15.03 1.39
CA ALA A 268 -2.67 -16.04 1.92
C ALA A 268 -1.23 -15.84 1.41
N THR A 269 -1.06 -15.39 0.17
CA THR A 269 0.25 -15.07 -0.39
C THR A 269 0.90 -13.88 0.32
N GLN A 270 0.13 -12.84 0.67
CA GLN A 270 0.66 -11.73 1.47
C GLN A 270 0.85 -12.13 2.93
N ALA A 271 0.02 -13.01 3.48
CA ALA A 271 0.19 -13.54 4.84
C ALA A 271 1.51 -14.30 5.02
N LYS A 272 2.01 -14.98 3.98
CA LYS A 272 3.35 -15.61 4.02
C LYS A 272 4.49 -14.59 4.19
N LYS A 273 4.21 -13.32 3.89
CA LYS A 273 5.11 -12.17 3.99
C LYS A 273 4.86 -11.33 5.25
N VAL A 274 4.19 -11.87 6.26
CA VAL A 274 4.06 -11.21 7.57
C VAL A 274 5.35 -11.27 8.38
N TYR A 275 5.34 -10.60 9.51
CA TYR A 275 6.43 -10.58 10.46
C TYR A 275 6.41 -11.88 11.28
N ARG A 276 7.51 -12.63 11.23
CA ARG A 276 7.62 -13.93 11.90
C ARG A 276 8.34 -13.78 13.22
N ASN A 277 7.77 -14.36 14.27
CA ASN A 277 8.34 -14.37 15.61
C ASN A 277 8.57 -15.82 16.06
N ASN A 278 9.32 -15.99 17.14
CA ASN A 278 9.61 -17.28 17.76
C ASN A 278 10.33 -18.29 16.86
N PHE A 279 11.18 -17.81 15.96
CA PHE A 279 12.05 -18.67 15.15
C PHE A 279 13.52 -18.38 15.41
N MET A 280 14.35 -19.42 15.31
CA MET A 280 15.81 -19.28 15.40
C MET A 280 16.33 -18.54 14.17
N LEU A 281 17.02 -17.41 14.38
CA LEU A 281 17.66 -16.71 13.27
C LEU A 281 18.76 -17.61 12.69
N PRO A 282 18.75 -17.90 11.37
CA PRO A 282 19.82 -18.68 10.75
C PRO A 282 21.18 -18.01 10.95
N ASP A 283 22.25 -18.80 10.84
CA ASP A 283 23.61 -18.26 10.79
C ASP A 283 23.80 -17.45 9.51
N ILE A 284 23.83 -16.13 9.66
CA ILE A 284 23.91 -15.16 8.57
C ILE A 284 25.15 -14.29 8.80
N LYS A 285 25.89 -14.06 7.73
CA LYS A 285 27.09 -13.24 7.73
C LYS A 285 26.71 -11.79 7.46
N LEU A 286 27.15 -10.92 8.36
CA LEU A 286 27.12 -9.47 8.22
C LEU A 286 28.56 -8.95 8.23
N TYR A 287 28.76 -7.73 7.76
CA TYR A 287 30.10 -7.16 7.65
C TYR A 287 30.19 -5.89 8.47
N ASN A 288 31.18 -5.80 9.34
CA ASN A 288 31.45 -4.53 10.01
C ASN A 288 32.29 -3.61 9.12
N ARG A 289 32.60 -2.42 9.64
CA ARG A 289 33.42 -1.41 8.96
C ARG A 289 34.81 -1.90 8.51
N LYS A 290 35.40 -2.90 9.20
CA LYS A 290 36.74 -3.44 8.96
C LYS A 290 36.71 -4.67 8.03
N GLU A 291 35.60 -4.91 7.34
CA GLU A 291 35.37 -6.11 6.52
C GLU A 291 35.39 -7.42 7.30
N LYS A 292 35.40 -7.35 8.63
CA LYS A 292 35.29 -8.54 9.45
C LYS A 292 33.86 -9.04 9.38
N ILE A 293 33.75 -10.33 9.06
CA ILE A 293 32.49 -11.06 9.13
C ILE A 293 32.06 -11.16 10.59
N ILE A 294 30.83 -10.72 10.86
CA ILE A 294 30.11 -10.91 12.11
C ILE A 294 28.96 -11.87 11.82
N SER A 295 28.90 -12.98 12.53
CA SER A 295 27.83 -13.98 12.38
C SER A 295 26.69 -13.63 13.33
N THR A 296 25.45 -13.92 12.93
CA THR A 296 24.30 -13.87 13.85
C THR A 296 24.44 -14.84 15.03
N ARG A 297 25.33 -15.85 14.95
CA ARG A 297 25.70 -16.69 16.11
C ARG A 297 26.47 -15.91 17.18
N ASP A 298 27.15 -14.82 16.82
CA ASP A 298 27.82 -13.93 17.78
C ASP A 298 26.83 -13.16 18.67
N PHE A 299 25.52 -13.26 18.37
CA PHE A 299 24.43 -12.67 19.14
C PHE A 299 23.99 -13.55 20.30
N LEU A 300 24.33 -14.84 20.27
CA LEU A 300 23.99 -15.79 21.34
C LEU A 300 24.53 -15.31 22.70
N GLY A 301 23.80 -15.63 23.76
CA GLY A 301 24.06 -15.20 25.13
C GLY A 301 23.61 -13.77 25.46
N HIS A 302 23.11 -13.01 24.48
CA HIS A 302 22.70 -11.61 24.65
C HIS A 302 21.25 -11.41 24.19
N LEU A 303 20.54 -10.51 24.87
CA LEU A 303 19.38 -9.86 24.27
C LEU A 303 19.91 -8.89 23.20
N VAL A 304 19.42 -8.97 21.96
CA VAL A 304 19.93 -8.14 20.86
C VAL A 304 18.79 -7.34 20.25
N LEU A 305 18.92 -6.01 20.29
CA LEU A 305 18.09 -5.09 19.52
C LEU A 305 18.82 -4.72 18.24
N ILE A 306 18.16 -4.90 17.09
CA ILE A 306 18.69 -4.52 15.77
C ILE A 306 17.84 -3.39 15.19
N ASP A 307 18.48 -2.27 14.82
CA ASP A 307 17.95 -1.21 13.97
C ASP A 307 18.37 -1.44 12.52
N VAL A 308 17.43 -1.80 11.64
CA VAL A 308 17.68 -1.94 10.21
C VAL A 308 17.41 -0.62 9.51
N TRP A 309 18.43 -0.07 8.88
CA TRP A 309 18.45 1.30 8.40
C TRP A 309 19.15 1.43 7.04
N ALA A 310 19.06 2.61 6.43
CA ALA A 310 19.84 2.99 5.24
C ALA A 310 19.93 4.52 5.12
N LEU A 311 20.89 5.02 4.35
CA LEU A 311 21.10 6.46 4.14
C LEU A 311 19.95 7.13 3.39
N TRP A 312 19.41 6.43 2.40
CA TRP A 312 18.27 6.89 1.61
C TRP A 312 16.94 6.87 2.39
N CYS A 313 16.92 6.34 3.61
CA CYS A 313 15.73 6.26 4.46
C CYS A 313 15.64 7.47 5.41
N GLY A 314 14.95 8.52 4.97
CA GLY A 314 14.67 9.72 5.79
C GLY A 314 14.10 9.41 7.19
N PRO A 315 13.04 8.59 7.32
CA PRO A 315 12.49 8.23 8.63
C PRO A 315 13.46 7.44 9.52
N CYS A 316 14.37 6.65 8.95
CA CYS A 316 15.39 5.94 9.72
C CYS A 316 16.39 6.94 10.34
N MET A 317 16.81 7.93 9.55
CA MET A 317 17.72 8.98 10.03
C MET A 317 17.06 9.85 11.10
N ALA A 318 15.75 10.10 11.00
CA ALA A 318 14.99 10.81 12.04
C ALA A 318 14.93 10.05 13.39
N GLU A 319 15.01 8.71 13.37
CA GLU A 319 15.05 7.88 14.59
C GLU A 319 16.46 7.77 15.20
N LYS A 320 17.51 8.15 14.47
CA LYS A 320 18.90 8.01 14.93
C LYS A 320 19.17 8.68 16.30
N PRO A 321 18.70 9.91 16.60
CA PRO A 321 18.92 10.50 17.92
C PRO A 321 18.29 9.70 19.06
N ASN A 322 17.13 9.09 18.81
CA ASN A 322 16.45 8.23 19.79
C ASN A 322 17.18 6.89 19.96
N TYR A 323 17.72 6.33 18.88
CA TYR A 323 18.62 5.18 18.94
C TYR A 323 19.85 5.48 19.80
N ASP A 324 20.54 6.61 19.55
CA ASP A 324 21.74 6.99 20.30
C ASP A 324 21.43 7.17 21.80
N ALA A 325 20.25 7.73 22.11
CA ALA A 325 19.76 7.86 23.49
C ALA A 325 19.49 6.48 24.13
N LEU A 326 18.89 5.55 23.39
CA LEU A 326 18.62 4.19 23.85
C LEU A 326 19.92 3.41 24.11
N GLU A 327 20.88 3.48 23.18
CA GLU A 327 22.20 2.86 23.34
C GLU A 327 22.92 3.41 24.58
N LYS A 328 22.87 4.75 24.77
CA LYS A 328 23.43 5.39 25.97
C LYS A 328 22.71 4.94 27.25
N HIS A 329 21.38 4.82 27.23
CA HIS A 329 20.58 4.41 28.37
C HIS A 329 20.97 3.00 28.86
N TYR A 330 21.16 2.06 27.94
CA TYR A 330 21.49 0.67 28.26
C TYR A 330 22.98 0.34 28.25
N LYS A 331 23.87 1.33 28.09
CA LYS A 331 25.32 1.14 27.93
C LYS A 331 25.99 0.31 29.03
N SER A 332 25.49 0.39 30.26
CA SER A 332 26.02 -0.35 31.41
C SER A 332 25.47 -1.77 31.54
N ASN A 333 24.52 -2.18 30.71
CA ASN A 333 23.91 -3.50 30.79
C ASN A 333 24.68 -4.51 29.91
N PRO A 334 25.42 -5.46 30.49
CA PRO A 334 26.21 -6.41 29.71
C PRO A 334 25.37 -7.48 28.98
N THR A 335 24.07 -7.57 29.27
CA THR A 335 23.16 -8.55 28.68
C THR A 335 22.50 -8.05 27.40
N LEU A 336 22.39 -6.73 27.21
CA LEU A 336 21.81 -6.13 26.00
C LEU A 336 22.92 -5.73 25.02
N LYS A 337 22.79 -6.16 23.77
CA LYS A 337 23.52 -5.59 22.63
C LYS A 337 22.55 -4.77 21.78
N VAL A 338 22.94 -3.55 21.44
CA VAL A 338 22.21 -2.70 20.51
C VAL A 338 23.06 -2.59 19.25
N LEU A 339 22.50 -3.00 18.11
CA LEU A 339 23.19 -3.08 16.82
C LEU A 339 22.39 -2.31 15.77
N ARG A 340 23.09 -1.81 14.76
CA ARG A 340 22.48 -1.29 13.54
C ARG A 340 22.91 -2.16 12.36
N VAL A 341 21.99 -2.45 11.45
CA VAL A 341 22.28 -3.19 10.22
C VAL A 341 21.85 -2.32 9.04
N SER A 342 22.82 -1.80 8.30
CA SER A 342 22.57 -1.08 7.07
C SER A 342 22.17 -2.04 5.95
N VAL A 343 21.14 -1.64 5.20
CA VAL A 343 20.73 -2.22 3.92
C VAL A 343 20.99 -1.25 2.76
N ASP A 344 22.00 -0.39 2.88
CA ASP A 344 22.50 0.41 1.76
C ASP A 344 23.07 -0.51 0.68
N GLN A 345 22.82 -0.18 -0.59
CA GLN A 345 23.29 -0.98 -1.71
C GLN A 345 24.80 -0.81 -1.94
N ASP A 346 25.30 0.43 -1.80
CA ASP A 346 26.71 0.73 -1.92
C ASP A 346 27.37 0.76 -0.52
N ARG A 347 28.29 -0.19 -0.31
CA ARG A 347 29.03 -0.31 0.95
C ARG A 347 29.92 0.91 1.22
N LYS A 348 30.49 1.53 0.19
CA LYS A 348 31.36 2.71 0.33
C LYS A 348 30.56 3.91 0.82
N GLU A 349 29.33 4.09 0.35
CA GLU A 349 28.44 5.13 0.85
C GLU A 349 28.11 4.93 2.33
N TRP A 350 27.76 3.70 2.72
CA TRP A 350 27.55 3.35 4.13
C TRP A 350 28.80 3.62 4.98
N LEU A 351 29.99 3.18 4.54
CA LEU A 351 31.26 3.41 5.26
C LEU A 351 31.57 4.90 5.46
N ASN A 352 31.22 5.75 4.49
CA ASN A 352 31.42 7.19 4.58
C ASN A 352 30.46 7.85 5.58
N ALA A 353 29.27 7.29 5.78
CA ALA A 353 28.25 7.87 6.63
C ALA A 353 28.32 7.44 8.10
N ILE A 354 28.98 6.32 8.40
CA ILE A 354 29.15 5.86 9.78
C ILE A 354 30.36 6.50 10.45
N SER A 355 30.20 6.95 11.70
CA SER A 355 31.29 7.48 12.53
C SER A 355 32.44 6.48 12.64
N LYS A 356 33.70 6.96 12.67
CA LYS A 356 34.91 6.14 12.87
C LYS A 356 34.91 5.29 14.16
N GLU A 357 34.08 5.65 15.13
CA GLU A 357 34.03 5.02 16.44
C GLU A 357 32.85 4.05 16.62
N ASN A 358 31.92 3.98 15.65
CA ASN A 358 30.74 3.13 15.80
C ASN A 358 31.03 1.68 15.37
N TYR A 359 31.37 0.82 16.33
CA TYR A 359 31.64 -0.60 16.11
C TYR A 359 30.37 -1.48 16.03
N ASN A 360 29.21 -0.92 16.35
CA ASN A 360 27.94 -1.62 16.43
C ASN A 360 27.13 -1.54 15.12
N ASP A 361 27.64 -0.83 14.11
CA ASP A 361 27.05 -0.75 12.77
C ASP A 361 27.61 -1.88 11.88
N LEU A 362 26.69 -2.65 11.33
CA LEU A 362 26.93 -3.79 10.44
C LEU A 362 26.28 -3.50 9.08
N TRP A 363 26.74 -4.19 8.05
CA TRP A 363 26.22 -4.08 6.70
C TRP A 363 25.77 -5.44 6.19
N ALA A 364 24.57 -5.47 5.60
CA ALA A 364 23.98 -6.65 5.00
C ALA A 364 24.20 -6.65 3.48
N ASP A 365 25.11 -7.51 3.02
CA ASP A 365 25.44 -7.62 1.59
C ASP A 365 24.23 -8.08 0.76
N GLY A 366 23.89 -7.30 -0.27
CA GLY A 366 22.67 -7.45 -1.06
C GLY A 366 21.48 -6.62 -0.58
N ALA A 367 21.66 -5.72 0.39
CA ALA A 367 20.64 -4.76 0.84
C ALA A 367 19.31 -5.45 1.26
N LEU A 368 18.16 -4.99 0.76
CA LEU A 368 16.86 -5.61 1.00
C LEU A 368 16.71 -7.02 0.38
N ARG A 369 17.66 -7.46 -0.45
CA ARG A 369 17.72 -8.84 -1.01
C ARG A 369 18.77 -9.71 -0.32
N SER A 370 19.44 -9.19 0.71
CA SER A 370 20.44 -9.94 1.47
C SER A 370 19.83 -11.19 2.15
N ALA A 371 20.70 -12.13 2.53
CA ALA A 371 20.28 -13.27 3.35
C ALA A 371 19.64 -12.82 4.68
N PHE A 372 20.16 -11.73 5.27
CA PHE A 372 19.60 -11.11 6.47
C PHE A 372 18.18 -10.59 6.26
N SER A 373 17.98 -9.75 5.24
CA SER A 373 16.67 -9.21 4.88
C SER A 373 15.67 -10.30 4.50
N THR A 374 16.13 -11.33 3.80
CA THR A 374 15.27 -12.46 3.38
C THR A 374 14.83 -13.30 4.57
N ALA A 375 15.76 -13.68 5.47
CA ALA A 375 15.45 -14.51 6.63
C ALA A 375 14.46 -13.84 7.61
N LEU A 376 14.54 -12.52 7.73
CA LEU A 376 13.66 -11.70 8.57
C LEU A 376 12.46 -11.11 7.79
N ASN A 377 12.35 -11.41 6.49
CA ASN A 377 11.33 -10.91 5.59
C ASN A 377 11.17 -9.36 5.66
N ILE A 378 12.29 -8.66 5.60
CA ILE A 378 12.38 -7.20 5.63
C ILE A 378 12.10 -6.67 4.21
N GLN A 379 10.93 -6.06 4.03
CA GLN A 379 10.50 -5.47 2.75
C GLN A 379 10.53 -3.94 2.75
N SER A 380 10.61 -3.34 3.94
CA SER A 380 10.65 -1.89 4.13
C SER A 380 11.36 -1.55 5.44
N ILE A 381 11.95 -0.37 5.47
CA ILE A 381 12.61 0.23 6.65
C ILE A 381 11.96 1.60 6.96
N PRO A 382 12.06 2.13 8.19
CA PRO A 382 12.81 1.63 9.35
C PRO A 382 12.25 0.33 9.90
N ARG A 383 13.13 -0.50 10.46
CA ARG A 383 12.72 -1.78 11.04
C ARG A 383 13.53 -2.15 12.28
N PHE A 384 12.85 -2.46 13.38
CA PHE A 384 13.48 -2.86 14.64
C PHE A 384 13.15 -4.31 14.98
N ILE A 385 14.15 -5.05 15.46
CA ILE A 385 14.05 -6.49 15.71
C ILE A 385 14.68 -6.81 17.06
N LEU A 386 13.97 -7.58 17.89
CA LEU A 386 14.46 -8.06 19.18
C LEU A 386 14.69 -9.58 19.10
N ILE A 387 15.92 -9.98 19.42
CA ILE A 387 16.39 -11.37 19.45
C ILE A 387 16.78 -11.71 20.87
N ASN A 388 16.34 -12.85 21.38
CA ASN A 388 16.66 -13.27 22.74
C ASN A 388 18.04 -13.93 22.86
N GLU A 389 18.41 -14.30 24.09
CA GLU A 389 19.70 -14.89 24.45
C GLU A 389 20.03 -16.21 23.72
N ASN A 390 19.01 -16.88 23.16
CA ASN A 390 19.18 -18.13 22.43
C ASN A 390 19.25 -17.91 20.91
N GLY A 391 19.25 -16.67 20.41
CA GLY A 391 19.24 -16.39 18.97
C GLY A 391 17.86 -16.48 18.33
N VAL A 392 16.80 -16.54 19.14
CA VAL A 392 15.41 -16.59 18.66
C VAL A 392 14.88 -15.18 18.48
N VAL A 393 14.32 -14.90 17.30
CA VAL A 393 13.65 -13.63 17.00
C VAL A 393 12.33 -13.59 17.78
N ILE A 394 12.29 -12.86 18.90
CA ILE A 394 11.10 -12.78 19.76
C ILE A 394 10.16 -11.65 19.34
N ASN A 395 10.69 -10.61 18.68
CA ASN A 395 9.88 -9.59 18.06
C ASN A 395 10.56 -9.09 16.77
N SER A 396 10.04 -9.51 15.63
CA SER A 396 10.54 -9.11 14.31
C SER A 396 10.04 -7.75 13.85
N ASN A 397 9.17 -7.07 14.60
CA ASN A 397 8.68 -5.72 14.32
C ASN A 397 8.53 -4.93 15.63
N ALA A 398 9.65 -4.80 16.35
CA ALA A 398 9.69 -4.11 17.62
C ALA A 398 9.33 -2.61 17.46
N PRO A 399 8.81 -1.97 18.52
CA PRO A 399 8.52 -0.53 18.48
C PRO A 399 9.79 0.28 18.19
N ARG A 400 9.61 1.50 17.67
CA ARG A 400 10.73 2.39 17.37
C ARG A 400 11.40 2.91 18.65
N PRO A 401 12.68 3.33 18.60
CA PRO A 401 13.38 3.97 19.73
C PRO A 401 12.69 5.23 20.27
N SER A 402 11.92 5.95 19.43
CA SER A 402 11.05 7.05 19.87
C SER A 402 9.86 6.63 20.75
N SER A 403 9.48 5.34 20.78
CA SER A 403 8.36 4.83 21.58
C SER A 403 8.81 4.31 22.95
N LYS A 404 8.08 4.71 24.00
CA LYS A 404 8.24 4.17 25.36
C LYS A 404 7.95 2.66 25.44
N GLU A 405 7.18 2.13 24.50
CA GLU A 405 6.86 0.70 24.43
C GLU A 405 8.10 -0.14 24.20
N LEU A 406 9.11 0.38 23.47
CA LEU A 406 10.36 -0.34 23.23
C LEU A 406 11.14 -0.55 24.53
N TYR A 407 11.30 0.49 25.35
CA TYR A 407 11.97 0.41 26.64
C TYR A 407 11.27 -0.59 27.56
N THR A 408 9.93 -0.51 27.62
CA THR A 408 9.11 -1.45 28.40
C THR A 408 9.32 -2.90 27.95
N LEU A 409 9.39 -3.13 26.63
CA LEU A 409 9.66 -4.45 26.06
C LEU A 409 11.06 -4.96 26.43
N ILE A 410 12.09 -4.12 26.31
CA ILE A 410 13.48 -4.47 26.63
C ILE A 410 13.62 -4.79 28.12
N ASP A 411 13.11 -3.93 29.01
CA ASP A 411 13.19 -4.11 30.46
C ASP A 411 12.50 -5.39 30.92
N LYS A 412 11.34 -5.71 30.31
CA LYS A 412 10.62 -6.97 30.56
C LYS A 412 11.48 -8.18 30.21
N GLU A 413 12.13 -8.18 29.05
CA GLU A 413 12.96 -9.30 28.61
C GLU A 413 14.25 -9.41 29.42
N LEU A 414 14.89 -8.29 29.77
CA LEU A 414 16.05 -8.26 30.66
C LEU A 414 15.73 -8.83 32.04
N LYS A 415 14.57 -8.46 32.61
CA LYS A 415 14.09 -9.03 33.87
C LYS A 415 13.88 -10.54 33.77
N ARG A 416 13.21 -11.01 32.70
CA ARG A 416 13.01 -12.45 32.43
C ARG A 416 14.34 -13.21 32.36
N ILE A 417 15.36 -12.64 31.71
CA ILE A 417 16.69 -13.26 31.61
C ILE A 417 17.39 -13.30 32.98
N GLY A 418 17.28 -12.23 33.77
CA GLY A 418 17.84 -12.17 35.12
C GLY A 418 17.20 -13.19 36.08
N GLU A 419 15.90 -13.41 35.97
CA GLU A 419 15.17 -14.42 36.76
C GLU A 419 15.55 -15.85 36.39
N LYS A 420 15.82 -16.16 35.11
CA LYS A 420 16.28 -17.50 34.69
C LYS A 420 17.69 -17.85 35.17
N LYS A 421 18.50 -16.85 35.50
CA LYS A 421 19.90 -17.02 35.97
C LYS A 421 20.01 -17.16 37.49
N LYS A 422 18.96 -16.82 38.23
CA LYS A 422 18.82 -17.07 39.67
C LYS A 422 18.21 -18.46 39.87
#